data_AF-A0A5S3YLG6-F1
#
_entry.id   AF-A0A5S3YLG6-F1
#
_cell.length_a   1.000
_cell.length_b   1.000
_cell.length_c   1.000
_cell.angle_alpha   90.00
_cell.angle_beta   90.00
_cell.angle_gamma   90.00
#
_symmetry.space_group_name_H-M   'P 1'
#
loop_
_entity.id
_entity.type
_entity.pdbx_description
1 polymer ?
#
loop_
_entity_poly.entity_id
_entity_poly.type
_entity_poly.pdbx_seq_one_letter_code
_entity_poly.pdbx_strand_id
1 'polypeptide(L)' 'MTNSFHGISIGTERFGDDIYLTLKPTGKLTHEDYVVITPIIESALKAV' A
#
# COMPACT_ATOMS: atom_id res chain seq x y z
N MET A 1 -1.21 23.51 -13.09
CA MET A 1 -1.70 22.13 -12.88
C MET A 1 -0.86 21.52 -11.78
N THR A 2 -1.43 21.33 -10.59
CA THR A 2 -0.70 20.72 -9.46
C THR A 2 -0.63 19.22 -9.71
N ASN A 3 0.49 18.75 -10.26
CA ASN A 3 0.77 17.33 -10.42
C ASN A 3 1.06 16.77 -9.01
N SER A 4 0.00 16.58 -8.22
CA SER A 4 0.08 16.10 -6.87
C SER A 4 0.39 14.61 -6.91
N PHE A 5 1.65 14.25 -6.72
CA PHE A 5 2.04 12.86 -6.58
C PHE A 5 1.23 12.21 -5.47
N HIS A 6 0.49 11.15 -5.81
CA HIS A 6 -0.11 10.23 -4.87
C HIS A 6 0.43 8.83 -5.16
N GLY A 7 0.54 8.02 -4.11
CA GLY A 7 1.08 6.67 -4.24
C GLY A 7 1.01 5.93 -2.92
N ILE A 8 1.27 4.63 -2.95
CA ILE A 8 1.33 3.78 -1.76
C ILE A 8 2.65 3.03 -1.77
N SER A 9 3.40 3.14 -0.68
CA SER A 9 4.59 2.31 -0.44
C SER A 9 4.19 1.08 0.35
N ILE A 10 4.71 -0.08 -0.05
CA ILE A 10 4.49 -1.36 0.63
C ILE A 10 5.82 -1.83 1.21
N GLY A 11 5.83 -2.21 2.48
CA GLY A 11 7.01 -2.69 3.19
C GLY A 11 6.67 -3.83 4.14
N THR A 12 7.71 -4.40 4.75
CA THR A 12 7.56 -5.36 5.86
C THR A 12 8.36 -4.83 7.04
N GLU A 13 7.75 -4.87 8.22
CA GLU A 13 8.35 -4.45 9.48
C GLU A 13 8.31 -5.59 10.48
N ARG A 14 9.30 -5.69 11.36
CA ARG A 14 9.34 -6.68 12.44
C ARG A 14 9.19 -5.97 13.77
N PHE A 15 8.29 -6.45 14.61
CA PHE A 15 8.16 -5.98 15.98
C PHE A 15 8.10 -7.19 16.93
N GLY A 16 9.18 -7.38 17.70
CA GLY A 16 9.37 -8.60 18.49
C GLY A 16 9.53 -9.83 17.59
N ASP A 17 8.68 -10.82 17.80
CA ASP A 17 8.64 -12.06 17.01
C ASP A 17 7.60 -12.02 15.88
N ASP A 18 6.86 -10.92 15.75
CA ASP A 18 5.83 -10.75 14.74
C ASP A 18 6.35 -9.95 13.53
N ILE A 19 5.86 -10.33 12.33
CA ILE A 19 6.11 -9.65 11.07
C ILE A 19 4.82 -8.97 10.62
N TYR A 20 4.92 -7.69 10.29
CA TYR A 20 3.82 -6.85 9.86
C TYR A 20 4.03 -6.40 8.42
N LEU A 21 2.96 -6.44 7.63
CA LEU A 21 2.91 -5.76 6.35
C LEU A 21 2.55 -4.30 6.59
N THR A 22 3.34 -3.37 6.06
CA THR A 22 3.08 -1.94 6.18
C THR A 22 2.74 -1.31 4.85
N LEU A 23 1.73 -0.44 4.90
CA LEU A 23 1.18 0.28 3.76
C LEU A 23 1.21 1.77 4.10
N LYS A 24 2.01 2.54 3.37
CA LYS A 24 2.16 3.98 3.59
C LYS A 24 1.64 4.77 2.40
N PRO A 25 0.44 5.37 2.50
CA PRO A 25 -0.07 6.26 1.48
C PRO A 25 0.67 7.61 1.51
N THR A 26 0.92 8.17 0.34
CA THR A 26 1.50 9.50 0.15
C THR A 26 0.55 10.33 -0.71
N GLY A 27 0.31 11.59 -0.36
CA GLY A 27 -0.64 12.45 -1.05
C GLY A 27 -2.11 12.16 -0.71
N LYS A 28 -3.02 12.56 -1.61
CA LYS A 28 -4.47 12.30 -1.48
C LYS A 28 -4.88 11.20 -2.45
N LEU A 29 -5.15 10.02 -1.92
CA LEU A 29 -5.63 8.90 -2.71
C LEU A 29 -7.07 9.15 -3.17
N THR A 30 -7.29 8.90 -4.45
CA THR A 30 -8.58 8.92 -5.11
C THR A 30 -9.16 7.51 -5.19
N HIS A 31 -10.42 7.37 -5.59
CA HIS A 31 -11.02 6.06 -5.81
C HIS A 31 -10.27 5.25 -6.88
N GLU A 32 -9.77 5.90 -7.93
CA GLU A 32 -8.99 5.23 -8.99
C GLU A 32 -7.71 4.60 -8.45
N ASP A 33 -7.06 5.24 -7.47
CA ASP A 33 -5.88 4.66 -6.81
C ASP A 33 -6.21 3.35 -6.08
N TYR A 34 -7.36 3.29 -5.40
CA TYR A 34 -7.79 2.07 -4.73
C TYR A 34 -8.10 0.95 -5.72
N VAL A 35 -8.68 1.26 -6.88
CA VAL A 35 -8.94 0.25 -7.93
C VAL A 35 -7.64 -0.40 -8.40
N VAL A 36 -6.56 0.39 -8.52
CA VAL A 36 -5.24 -0.13 -8.95
C VAL A 36 -4.51 -0.87 -7.82
N ILE A 37 -4.59 -0.39 -6.58
CA ILE A 37 -3.74 -0.90 -5.49
C ILE A 37 -4.35 -2.10 -4.76
N THR A 38 -5.68 -2.18 -4.69
CA THR A 38 -6.38 -3.32 -4.08
C THR A 38 -5.93 -4.67 -4.63
N PRO A 39 -5.87 -4.92 -5.95
CA PRO A 39 -5.43 -6.22 -6.48
C PRO A 39 -3.95 -6.54 -6.17
N ILE A 40 -3.10 -5.52 -5.99
CA ILE A 40 -1.70 -5.71 -5.60
C ILE A 40 -1.63 -6.21 -4.16
N ILE A 41 -2.40 -5.60 -3.25
CA ILE A 41 -2.49 -6.02 -1.84
C ILE A 41 -3.07 -7.43 -1.75
N GLU A 42 -4.17 -7.71 -2.46
CA GLU A 42 -4.78 -9.05 -2.49
C GLU A 42 -3.80 -10.12 -2.99
N SER A 43 -3.00 -9.81 -4.00
CA SER A 43 -1.98 -10.74 -4.52
C SER A 43 -0.87 -11.00 -3.50
N ALA A 44 -0.43 -9.97 -2.78
CA ALA A 44 0.57 -10.13 -1.72
C ALA A 44 0.05 -10.96 -0.54
N LEU A 45 -1.23 -10.78 -0.16
CA LEU A 45 -1.86 -11.50 0.94
C LEU A 45 -2.29 -12.94 0.60
N LYS A 46 -2.41 -13.30 -0.69
CA LYS A 46 -2.72 -14.68 -1.09
C LYS A 46 -1.59 -15.68 -0.81
N ALA A 47 -0.38 -15.20 -0.51
CA ALA A 47 0.79 -16.04 -0.30
C ALA A 47 0.95 -16.53 1.16
N VAL A 48 0.09 -16.08 2.08
CA VAL A 48 0.08 -16.47 3.50
C VAL A 48 -1.07 -17.42 3.85
#